data_AF-A0A8C8X3Q8-F1
#
_entry.id   AF-A0A8C8X3Q8-F1
#
_cell.length_a   1.000
_cell.length_b   1.000
_cell.length_c   1.000
_cell.angle_alpha   90.00
_cell.angle_beta   90.00
_cell.angle_gamma   90.00
#
_symmetry.space_group_name_H-M   'P 1'
#
loop_
_entity.id
_entity.type
_entity.pdbx_description
1 polymer ?
#
loop_
_entity_poly.entity_id
_entity_poly.type
_entity_poly.pdbx_seq_one_letter_code
_entity_poly.pdbx_strand_id
1 'polypeptide(L)' 'MDLDGSEQDPEVKEYSPVCVGREDDIKKSKRMTAVVHDREVVIFYHKGEYHAMDIRCYRV' A
#
# COMPACT_ATOMS: atom_id res chain seq x y z
N MET A 1 27.89 -26.56 12.77
CA MET A 1 26.98 -27.52 12.11
C MET A 1 25.59 -27.04 12.39
N ASP A 2 25.02 -26.51 11.32
CA ASP A 2 23.85 -25.68 11.17
C ASP A 2 22.56 -26.47 11.45
N LEU A 3 21.50 -25.76 11.82
CA LEU A 3 20.22 -25.88 11.11
C LEU A 3 19.39 -24.63 11.38
N ASP A 4 19.71 -23.59 10.62
CA ASP A 4 18.76 -22.52 10.32
C ASP A 4 17.63 -23.16 9.49
N GLY A 5 16.43 -23.11 10.05
CA GLY A 5 15.25 -23.77 9.52
C GLY A 5 14.01 -23.31 10.27
N SER A 6 13.94 -22.01 10.61
CA SER A 6 12.65 -21.42 10.95
C SER A 6 11.92 -21.26 9.62
N GLU A 7 11.08 -22.23 9.30
CA GLU A 7 10.12 -22.15 8.21
C GLU A 7 9.34 -20.84 8.39
N GLN A 8 9.68 -19.82 7.59
CA GLN A 8 8.91 -18.60 7.52
C GLN A 8 7.59 -18.96 6.85
N ASP A 9 6.52 -18.97 7.64
CA ASP A 9 5.15 -19.07 7.18
C ASP A 9 4.92 -18.07 6.03
N PRO A 10 4.58 -18.51 4.80
CA PRO A 10 4.47 -17.63 3.64
C PRO A 10 3.33 -16.60 3.77
N GLU A 11 2.43 -16.75 4.74
CA GLU A 11 1.25 -15.91 4.92
C GLU A 11 1.55 -14.47 5.41
N VAL A 12 2.73 -14.25 6.02
CA VAL A 12 3.05 -12.96 6.66
C VAL A 12 3.62 -11.90 5.69
N LYS A 13 4.13 -12.31 4.52
CA LYS A 13 4.76 -11.38 3.57
C LYS A 13 3.76 -10.54 2.77
N GLU A 14 2.55 -11.03 2.56
CA GLU A 14 1.56 -10.39 1.67
C GLU A 14 0.88 -9.14 2.29
N TYR A 15 1.00 -8.95 3.60
CA TYR A 15 0.37 -7.84 4.34
C TYR A 15 1.37 -6.83 4.91
N SER A 16 2.64 -6.90 4.47
CA SER A 16 3.65 -5.95 4.94
C SER A 16 3.36 -4.52 4.43
N PRO A 17 3.54 -3.46 5.24
CA PRO A 17 3.29 -2.10 4.78
C PRO A 17 4.30 -1.69 3.68
N VAL A 18 3.80 -1.06 2.62
CA VAL A 18 4.62 -0.57 1.50
C VAL A 18 4.69 0.95 1.54
N CYS A 19 5.90 1.51 1.39
CA CYS A 19 6.09 2.95 1.23
C CYS A 19 5.65 3.37 -0.18
N VAL A 20 4.63 4.23 -0.27
CA VAL A 20 3.96 4.62 -1.53
C VAL A 20 4.38 6.00 -2.05
N GLY A 21 5.12 6.79 -1.28
CA GLY A 21 5.60 8.11 -1.70
C GLY A 21 5.93 9.04 -0.54
N ARG A 22 6.11 10.33 -0.85
CA ARG A 22 6.36 11.38 0.15
C ARG A 22 5.07 12.06 0.57
N GLU A 23 5.02 12.47 1.83
CA GLU A 23 3.85 13.14 2.40
C GLU A 23 3.56 14.50 1.73
N ASP A 24 4.61 15.27 1.40
CA ASP A 24 4.46 16.59 0.79
C ASP A 24 3.79 16.51 -0.59
N ASP A 25 4.09 15.46 -1.36
CA ASP A 25 3.60 15.29 -2.73
C ASP A 25 2.08 15.07 -2.73
N ILE A 26 1.56 14.22 -1.84
CA ILE A 26 0.12 13.99 -1.71
C ILE A 26 -0.61 15.15 -1.03
N LYS A 27 0.01 15.84 -0.07
CA LYS A 27 -0.58 17.04 0.53
C LYS A 27 -0.79 18.13 -0.53
N LYS A 28 0.13 18.23 -1.50
CA LYS A 28 0.09 19.15 -2.64
C LYS A 28 -0.92 18.72 -3.70
N SER A 29 -0.90 17.45 -4.14
CA SER A 29 -1.77 16.96 -5.22
C SER A 29 -3.17 16.54 -4.77
N LYS A 30 -3.37 16.34 -3.45
CA LYS A 30 -4.55 15.71 -2.81
C LYS A 30 -4.83 14.26 -3.22
N ARG A 31 -4.07 13.70 -4.16
CA ARG A 31 -4.26 12.37 -4.73
C ARG A 31 -2.94 11.81 -5.26
N MET A 32 -2.65 10.54 -4.97
CA MET A 32 -1.60 9.76 -5.63
C MET A 32 -2.09 8.35 -5.98
N THR A 33 -1.39 7.65 -6.87
CA THR A 33 -1.63 6.25 -7.22
C THR A 33 -0.37 5.45 -6.98
N ALA A 34 -0.51 4.21 -6.50
CA ALA A 34 0.61 3.31 -6.26
C ALA A 34 0.21 1.86 -6.55
N VAL A 35 1.21 1.01 -6.78
CA VAL A 35 1.02 -0.45 -6.84
C VAL A 35 1.51 -1.03 -5.51
N VAL A 36 0.63 -1.73 -4.81
CA VAL A 36 0.92 -2.38 -3.52
C VAL A 36 0.59 -3.86 -3.66
N HIS A 37 1.61 -4.71 -3.62
CA HIS A 37 1.48 -6.17 -3.85
C HIS A 37 0.60 -6.49 -5.07
N ASP A 38 0.97 -5.92 -6.23
CA ASP A 38 0.27 -6.08 -7.52
C ASP A 38 -1.16 -5.52 -7.58
N ARG A 39 -1.60 -4.77 -6.57
CA ARG A 39 -2.88 -4.03 -6.57
C ARG A 39 -2.66 -2.55 -6.81
N GLU A 40 -3.30 -2.01 -7.85
CA GLU A 40 -3.33 -0.57 -8.07
C GLU A 40 -4.31 0.11 -7.11
N VAL A 41 -3.76 0.96 -6.24
CA VAL A 41 -4.52 1.73 -5.26
C VAL A 41 -4.41 3.22 -5.55
N VAL A 42 -5.49 3.94 -5.23
CA VAL A 42 -5.53 5.39 -5.18
C VAL A 42 -5.57 5.83 -3.73
N ILE A 43 -4.73 6.81 -3.39
CA ILE A 43 -4.64 7.40 -2.06
C ILE A 43 -5.04 8.86 -2.14
N PHE A 44 -6.00 9.25 -1.32
CA PHE A 44 -6.51 10.61 -1.20
C PHE A 44 -6.05 11.25 0.10
N TYR A 45 -5.80 12.56 0.06
CA TYR A 45 -5.64 13.38 1.25
C TYR A 45 -6.77 14.40 1.33
N HIS A 46 -7.66 14.23 2.30
CA HIS A 46 -8.87 15.04 2.44
C HIS A 46 -9.13 15.36 3.92
N LYS A 47 -9.38 16.64 4.24
CA LYS A 47 -9.66 17.13 5.61
C LYS A 47 -8.64 16.71 6.69
N GLY A 48 -7.38 16.49 6.32
CA GLY A 48 -6.33 16.07 7.25
C GLY A 48 -6.15 14.56 7.38
N GLU A 49 -6.97 13.78 6.68
CA GLU A 49 -6.94 12.31 6.71
C GLU A 49 -6.48 11.73 5.37
N TYR A 50 -5.90 10.53 5.45
CA TYR A 50 -5.47 9.74 4.30
C TYR A 50 -6.43 8.57 4.08
N HIS A 51 -6.86 8.35 2.84
CA HIS A 51 -7.73 7.23 2.47
C HIS A 51 -7.14 6.49 1.29
N ALA A 52 -6.90 5.18 1.43
CA ALA A 52 -6.44 4.31 0.35
C ALA A 52 -7.58 3.36 -0.07
N MET A 53 -7.76 3.18 -1.37
CA MET A 53 -8.77 2.29 -1.96
C MET A 53 -8.31 1.80 -3.33
N ASP A 54 -8.94 0.75 -3.85
CA ASP A 54 -8.66 0.30 -5.22
C ASP A 54 -8.92 1.42 -6.23
N ILE A 55 -8.08 1.51 -7.27
CA ILE A 55 -8.24 2.54 -8.31
C ILE A 55 -9.50 2.34 -9.16
N ARG A 56 -9.98 1.10 -9.26
CA ARG A 56 -11.11 0.72 -10.10
C ARG A 56 -12.43 0.86 -9.34
N CYS A 57 -13.38 1.58 -9.92
CA CYS A 57 -14.74 1.65 -9.38
C CYS A 57 -15.42 0.28 -9.42
N TYR A 58 -16.14 -0.07 -8.36
CA TYR A 58 -16.90 -1.34 -8.28
C TYR A 58 -18.24 -1.32 -9.03
N ARG A 59 -18.62 -0.17 -9.60
CA ARG A 59 -19.83 -0.06 -10.41
C ARG A 59 -19.51 -0.49 -11.84
N VAL A 60 -20.18 -1.56 -12.27
CA VAL A 60 -20.22 -2.05 -13.65
C VAL A 60 -21.28 -1.31 -14.44
#